data_AF-A0A177CGV7-F1
#
_entry.id   AF-A0A177CGV7-F1
#
_cell.length_a   1.000
_cell.length_b   1.000
_cell.length_c   1.000
_cell.angle_alpha   90.00
_cell.angle_beta   90.00
_cell.angle_gamma   90.00
#
_symmetry.space_group_name_H-M   'P 1'
#
loop_
_entity.id
_entity.type
_entity.pdbx_description
1 polymer ?
#
loop_
_entity_poly.entity_id
_entity_poly.type
_entity_poly.pdbx_seq_one_letter_code
_entity_poly.pdbx_strand_id
1 'polypeptide(L)'
;MRIHLPAAHGVFRPTFAVPSQPRLVTLAIETSCDDTSVAVLETRTLGRPITTAAKLHFHEKVTSNNAAFNGVHPLAALESHQENLANLVAKAIKTLPGKNGHPDFVSVTRGPGMRSNLFTGLDTAKGLAAAWKATHALTPRLVAALDAFENPAQAWEDSPGVSHGEIAVAPKFPFLSVLASGGHTLLIHSAALTRHEVLASTSDVAVGECLDKIARIVLPPDVLEDASNTMYGALLERFAFPSGKAAQPASSDPRSASEYCHDAASRYDYRVPKNHEEELQRNVSRWGWAFNQPLAKAGGGTKNKSLEMSFSGLMTAVERAVRYEHHQSTGKLTKIERSAQAISREERRDMAEFSMRAAFEHIAARVVLALQSTPAESVIVAGGVGANFYFRYVLACKLVAHGYGDVRLVVPPPHLCSDNAAMIAWTGTEMFRAGHRDNFNIRAIRKWPLDMLLSPPVEWTT
;
A
#
# COMPACT_ATOMS: atom_id res chain seq x y z
N MET A 1 15.92 8.00 -55.22
CA MET A 1 16.13 6.59 -54.81
C MET A 1 16.03 6.54 -53.28
N ARG A 2 14.82 6.35 -52.74
CA ARG A 2 14.57 6.19 -51.30
C ARG A 2 14.21 4.73 -51.06
N ILE A 3 15.04 4.04 -50.29
CA ILE A 3 14.84 2.63 -49.94
C ILE A 3 13.87 2.60 -48.75
N HIS A 4 12.69 2.02 -48.95
CA HIS A 4 11.74 1.70 -47.89
C HIS A 4 12.16 0.38 -47.24
N LEU A 5 12.49 0.40 -45.95
CA LEU A 5 12.56 -0.81 -45.12
C LEU A 5 11.24 -0.93 -44.34
N PRO A 6 10.52 -2.05 -44.41
CA PRO A 6 9.30 -2.24 -43.64
C PRO A 6 9.64 -2.50 -42.17
N ALA A 7 8.93 -1.83 -41.27
CA ALA A 7 8.99 -2.07 -39.83
C ALA A 7 8.36 -3.42 -39.49
N ALA A 8 9.19 -4.44 -39.28
CA ALA A 8 8.77 -5.71 -38.72
C ALA A 8 8.69 -5.62 -37.19
N HIS A 9 7.63 -5.01 -36.65
CA HIS A 9 7.25 -5.18 -35.24
C HIS A 9 6.28 -6.35 -35.11
N GLY A 10 6.76 -7.56 -35.42
CA GLY A 10 6.09 -8.79 -35.04
C GLY A 10 6.37 -9.07 -33.57
N VAL A 11 5.38 -8.88 -32.70
CA VAL A 11 5.42 -9.42 -31.33
C VAL A 11 5.45 -10.94 -31.47
N PHE A 12 6.62 -11.53 -31.30
CA PHE A 12 6.75 -12.98 -31.19
C PHE A 12 6.01 -13.39 -29.92
N ARG A 13 4.79 -13.93 -30.07
CA ARG A 13 4.11 -14.68 -29.02
C ARG A 13 4.52 -16.14 -29.19
N PRO A 14 5.54 -16.64 -28.48
CA PRO A 14 5.72 -18.08 -28.45
C PRO A 14 4.53 -18.65 -27.68
N THR A 15 3.61 -19.28 -28.39
CA THR A 15 2.56 -20.15 -27.82
C THR A 15 3.21 -21.42 -27.29
N PHE A 16 4.04 -21.30 -26.25
CA PHE A 16 4.30 -22.43 -25.38
C PHE A 16 3.15 -22.43 -24.36
N ALA A 17 2.19 -23.33 -24.56
CA ALA A 17 1.33 -23.74 -23.46
C ALA A 17 2.26 -24.26 -22.36
N VAL A 18 2.48 -23.44 -21.32
CA VAL A 18 3.21 -23.86 -20.14
C VAL A 18 2.39 -25.01 -19.56
N PRO A 19 2.92 -26.24 -19.45
CA PRO A 19 2.19 -27.29 -18.76
C PRO A 19 1.85 -26.73 -17.38
N SER A 20 0.57 -26.75 -17.02
CA SER A 20 0.07 -26.21 -15.76
C SER A 20 0.77 -26.92 -14.61
N GLN A 21 1.92 -26.41 -14.19
CA GLN A 21 2.65 -27.03 -13.10
C GLN A 21 1.81 -26.83 -11.85
N PRO A 22 1.32 -27.92 -11.23
CA PRO A 22 0.43 -27.84 -10.10
C PRO A 22 1.15 -27.28 -8.86
N ARG A 23 2.48 -27.15 -8.92
CA ARG A 23 3.34 -26.64 -7.86
C ARG A 23 4.45 -25.77 -8.48
N LEU A 24 4.71 -24.60 -7.91
CA LEU A 24 5.85 -23.75 -8.25
C LEU A 24 6.56 -23.28 -6.98
N VAL A 25 7.88 -23.22 -7.03
CA VAL A 25 8.75 -22.70 -5.97
C VAL A 25 9.51 -21.49 -6.49
N THR A 26 9.36 -20.37 -5.80
CA THR A 26 9.93 -19.08 -6.17
C THR A 26 10.89 -18.59 -5.10
N LEU A 27 12.09 -18.18 -5.51
CA LEU A 27 12.96 -17.36 -4.68
C LEU A 27 12.78 -15.89 -5.06
N ALA A 28 12.48 -15.05 -4.09
CA ALA A 28 12.19 -13.64 -4.32
C ALA A 28 13.15 -12.71 -3.59
N ILE A 29 13.45 -11.58 -4.23
CA ILE A 29 14.35 -10.53 -3.72
C ILE A 29 13.67 -9.17 -3.82
N GLU A 30 13.69 -8.41 -2.72
CA GLU A 30 13.21 -7.03 -2.63
C GLU A 30 14.33 -6.13 -2.08
N THR A 31 14.71 -5.11 -2.85
CA THR A 31 15.80 -4.16 -2.54
C THR A 31 15.54 -2.76 -3.12
N SER A 32 14.27 -2.34 -3.22
CA SER A 32 13.92 -1.06 -3.86
C SER A 32 14.14 0.18 -2.98
N CYS A 33 13.96 0.03 -1.66
CA CYS A 33 14.04 1.10 -0.67
C CYS A 33 15.17 0.86 0.35
N ASP A 34 14.87 0.67 1.63
CA ASP A 34 15.80 0.48 2.75
C ASP A 34 15.67 -0.87 3.44
N ASP A 35 14.71 -1.68 3.01
CA ASP A 35 14.49 -3.05 3.45
C ASP A 35 15.16 -4.04 2.48
N THR A 36 16.12 -4.82 2.98
CA THR A 36 16.64 -6.00 2.25
C THR A 36 15.77 -7.18 2.62
N SER A 37 14.98 -7.72 1.69
CA SER A 37 14.12 -8.86 1.97
C SER A 37 14.31 -10.00 0.97
N VAL A 38 14.24 -11.24 1.48
CA VAL A 38 14.29 -12.46 0.68
C VAL A 38 13.18 -13.40 1.15
N ALA A 39 12.52 -14.05 0.21
CA ALA A 39 11.47 -15.03 0.49
C ALA A 39 11.58 -16.27 -0.39
N VAL A 40 11.13 -17.41 0.13
CA VAL A 40 10.90 -18.65 -0.61
C VAL A 40 9.42 -18.99 -0.51
N LEU A 41 8.72 -18.93 -1.65
CA LEU A 41 7.30 -19.20 -1.73
C LEU A 41 7.06 -20.47 -2.54
N GLU A 42 6.25 -21.37 -2.00
CA GLU A 42 5.68 -22.48 -2.75
C GLU A 42 4.21 -22.21 -3.02
N THR A 43 3.79 -22.25 -4.27
CA THR A 43 2.38 -22.18 -4.66
C THR A 43 1.91 -23.51 -5.19
N ARG A 44 0.66 -23.86 -4.91
CA ARG A 44 0.01 -25.07 -5.41
C ARG A 44 -1.36 -24.74 -5.99
N THR A 45 -1.69 -25.36 -7.11
CA THR A 45 -3.03 -25.31 -7.69
C THR A 45 -3.81 -26.53 -7.20
N LEU A 46 -4.93 -26.30 -6.50
CA LEU A 46 -5.75 -27.33 -5.86
C LEU A 46 -7.10 -27.47 -6.57
N GLY A 47 -7.49 -28.72 -6.85
CA GLY A 47 -8.89 -29.17 -7.03
C GLY A 47 -9.81 -28.44 -8.02
N ARG A 48 -11.10 -28.82 -7.98
CA ARG A 48 -12.22 -28.08 -8.59
C ARG A 48 -13.15 -27.64 -7.43
N PRO A 49 -13.45 -26.34 -7.25
CA PRO A 49 -12.93 -25.20 -8.03
C PRO A 49 -11.40 -25.05 -7.90
N ILE A 50 -10.76 -24.55 -8.96
CA ILE A 50 -9.30 -24.35 -9.04
C ILE A 50 -8.90 -23.24 -8.06
N THR A 51 -8.41 -23.59 -6.89
CA THR A 51 -7.85 -22.62 -5.93
C THR A 51 -6.33 -22.62 -5.99
N THR A 52 -5.70 -21.49 -5.67
CA THR A 52 -4.24 -21.47 -5.44
C THR A 52 -3.97 -21.27 -3.97
N ALA A 53 -3.22 -22.21 -3.39
CA ALA A 53 -2.70 -22.11 -2.03
C ALA A 53 -1.21 -21.78 -2.08
N ALA A 54 -0.73 -21.04 -1.08
CA ALA A 54 0.66 -20.60 -0.96
C ALA A 54 1.24 -20.91 0.41
N LYS A 55 2.50 -21.36 0.45
CA LYS A 55 3.28 -21.54 1.68
C LYS A 55 4.59 -20.77 1.60
N LEU A 56 4.85 -19.91 2.57
CA LEU A 56 6.16 -19.31 2.77
C LEU A 56 7.06 -20.28 3.54
N HIS A 57 8.13 -20.75 2.89
CA HIS A 57 9.16 -21.57 3.54
C HIS A 57 10.24 -20.72 4.20
N PHE A 58 10.43 -19.51 3.70
CA PHE A 58 11.34 -18.52 4.26
C PHE A 58 10.82 -17.12 3.96
N HIS A 59 10.94 -16.24 4.94
CA HIS A 59 10.71 -14.82 4.80
C HIS A 59 11.49 -14.10 5.88
N GLU A 60 12.58 -13.44 5.51
CA GLU A 60 13.35 -12.57 6.40
C GLU A 60 13.56 -11.21 5.75
N LYS A 61 13.76 -10.20 6.60
CA LYS A 61 13.98 -8.81 6.22
C LYS A 61 14.98 -8.17 7.16
N VAL A 62 15.86 -7.33 6.62
CA VAL A 62 16.78 -6.47 7.36
C VAL A 62 16.55 -5.04 6.92
N THR A 63 16.15 -4.18 7.85
CA THR A 63 15.93 -2.74 7.62
C THR A 63 17.22 -1.98 7.89
N SER A 64 17.65 -1.14 6.95
CA SER A 64 18.82 -0.27 7.11
C SER A 64 18.64 0.70 8.28
N ASN A 65 19.68 0.85 9.09
CA ASN A 65 19.66 1.83 10.18
C ASN A 65 19.86 3.25 9.64
N ASN A 66 18.75 3.98 9.52
CA ASN A 66 18.73 5.35 9.01
C ASN A 66 18.55 6.41 10.12
N ALA A 67 18.72 6.06 11.39
CA ALA A 67 18.40 6.93 12.52
C ALA A 67 19.15 8.27 12.50
N ALA A 68 20.43 8.26 12.08
CA ALA A 68 21.26 9.48 12.00
C ALA A 68 20.80 10.48 10.92
N PHE A 69 19.99 10.04 9.96
CA PHE A 69 19.56 10.84 8.81
C PHE A 69 18.11 11.32 8.90
N ASN A 70 17.38 10.93 9.96
CA ASN A 70 15.96 11.26 10.17
C ASN A 70 15.05 10.88 8.98
N GLY A 71 15.45 9.88 8.19
CA GLY A 71 14.75 9.42 6.99
C GLY A 71 15.65 8.48 6.17
N VAL A 72 15.07 7.79 5.18
CA VAL A 72 15.80 6.83 4.35
C VAL A 72 16.98 7.52 3.65
N HIS A 73 18.21 7.08 3.97
CA HIS A 73 19.42 7.59 3.34
C HIS A 73 19.88 6.63 2.24
N PRO A 74 19.90 7.04 0.96
CA PRO A 74 20.14 6.13 -0.16
C PRO A 74 21.43 5.30 -0.07
N LEU A 75 22.53 5.91 0.38
CA LEU A 75 23.81 5.22 0.48
C LEU A 75 23.86 4.24 1.64
N ALA A 76 23.26 4.59 2.80
CA ALA A 76 23.20 3.67 3.94
C ALA A 76 22.33 2.45 3.61
N ALA A 77 21.20 2.68 2.91
CA ALA A 77 20.37 1.61 2.39
C ALA A 77 21.12 0.72 1.38
N LEU A 78 21.90 1.32 0.46
CA LEU A 78 22.72 0.57 -0.49
C LEU A 78 23.76 -0.32 0.20
N GLU A 79 24.52 0.23 1.16
CA GLU A 79 25.51 -0.50 1.95
C GLU A 79 24.84 -1.67 2.69
N SER A 80 23.69 -1.41 3.33
CA SER A 80 22.91 -2.44 4.00
C SER A 80 22.46 -3.56 3.05
N HIS A 81 21.99 -3.24 1.84
CA HIS A 81 21.65 -4.27 0.85
C HIS A 81 22.87 -5.12 0.44
N GLN A 82 24.02 -4.48 0.22
CA GLN A 82 25.25 -5.17 -0.17
C GLN A 82 25.77 -6.11 0.92
N GLU A 83 25.66 -5.71 2.19
CA GLU A 83 26.08 -6.51 3.35
C GLU A 83 25.13 -7.68 3.64
N ASN A 84 23.82 -7.49 3.47
CA ASN A 84 22.82 -8.42 4.01
C ASN A 84 22.23 -9.37 2.95
N LEU A 85 22.15 -8.97 1.67
CA LEU A 85 21.42 -9.73 0.66
C LEU A 85 21.96 -11.15 0.49
N ALA A 86 23.28 -11.30 0.35
CA ALA A 86 23.91 -12.61 0.15
C ALA A 86 23.68 -13.54 1.36
N ASN A 87 23.72 -13.01 2.59
CA ASN A 87 23.45 -13.76 3.81
C ASN A 87 22.00 -14.23 3.87
N LEU A 88 21.04 -13.36 3.53
CA LEU A 88 19.62 -13.71 3.47
C LEU A 88 19.34 -14.77 2.39
N VAL A 89 19.94 -14.64 1.19
CA VAL A 89 19.85 -15.65 0.14
C VAL A 89 20.42 -16.99 0.59
N ALA A 90 21.58 -17.00 1.27
CA ALA A 90 22.20 -18.22 1.78
C ALA A 90 21.33 -18.93 2.82
N LYS A 91 20.61 -18.19 3.68
CA LYS A 91 19.60 -18.76 4.58
C LYS A 91 18.39 -19.29 3.81
N ALA A 92 17.86 -18.51 2.87
CA ALA A 92 16.69 -18.85 2.08
C ALA A 92 16.88 -20.17 1.31
N ILE A 93 18.03 -20.36 0.66
CA ILE A 93 18.34 -21.57 -0.11
C ILE A 93 18.24 -22.84 0.74
N LYS A 94 18.59 -22.79 2.04
CA LYS A 94 18.49 -23.94 2.95
C LYS A 94 17.05 -24.38 3.21
N THR A 95 16.07 -23.53 2.92
CA THR A 95 14.64 -23.80 3.12
C THR A 95 13.93 -24.27 1.85
N LEU A 96 14.63 -24.35 0.71
CA LEU A 96 14.03 -24.72 -0.57
C LEU A 96 13.38 -26.11 -0.50
N PRO A 97 12.09 -26.24 -0.84
CA PRO A 97 11.37 -27.49 -0.69
C PRO A 97 11.58 -28.43 -1.89
N GLY A 98 12.15 -29.61 -1.66
CA GLY A 98 12.29 -30.68 -2.66
C GLY A 98 13.72 -31.17 -2.86
N LYS A 99 13.92 -32.21 -3.68
CA LYS A 99 15.23 -32.87 -3.88
C LYS A 99 16.18 -32.10 -4.80
N ASN A 100 15.67 -31.16 -5.60
CA ASN A 100 16.44 -30.52 -6.67
C ASN A 100 17.38 -29.40 -6.17
N GLY A 101 17.16 -28.89 -4.95
CA GLY A 101 18.04 -27.88 -4.34
C GLY A 101 18.05 -26.50 -5.02
N HIS A 102 17.11 -26.21 -5.91
CA HIS A 102 16.96 -24.91 -6.58
C HIS A 102 15.47 -24.55 -6.77
N PRO A 103 15.12 -23.25 -6.88
CA PRO A 103 13.77 -22.81 -7.22
C PRO A 103 13.45 -23.06 -8.71
N ASP A 104 12.17 -22.99 -9.07
CA ASP A 104 11.72 -23.06 -10.47
C ASP A 104 12.02 -21.74 -11.22
N PHE A 105 11.89 -20.62 -10.51
CA PHE A 105 12.21 -19.30 -11.04
C PHE A 105 12.60 -18.31 -9.92
N VAL A 106 13.27 -17.22 -10.28
CA VAL A 106 13.68 -16.16 -9.37
C VAL A 106 12.89 -14.90 -9.70
N SER A 107 12.23 -14.29 -8.72
CA SER A 107 11.56 -12.99 -8.88
C SER A 107 12.34 -11.89 -8.17
N VAL A 108 12.46 -10.72 -8.78
CA VAL A 108 13.12 -9.59 -8.16
C VAL A 108 12.47 -8.28 -8.56
N THR A 109 12.45 -7.33 -7.63
CA THR A 109 11.94 -5.98 -7.86
C THR A 109 12.83 -5.22 -8.83
N ARG A 110 12.26 -4.92 -10.00
CA ARG A 110 12.93 -4.14 -11.06
C ARG A 110 12.68 -2.63 -10.92
N GLY A 111 11.59 -2.23 -10.27
CA GLY A 111 11.24 -0.85 -9.99
C GLY A 111 9.76 -0.66 -9.63
N PRO A 112 9.33 0.56 -9.28
CA PRO A 112 10.17 1.75 -9.08
C PRO A 112 11.04 1.63 -7.81
N GLY A 113 12.02 2.53 -7.63
CA GLY A 113 12.89 2.53 -6.46
C GLY A 113 14.22 3.25 -6.65
N MET A 114 15.09 3.20 -5.64
CA MET A 114 16.43 3.76 -5.71
C MET A 114 17.29 2.92 -6.67
N ARG A 115 17.78 3.54 -7.76
CA ARG A 115 18.43 2.83 -8.86
C ARG A 115 19.57 1.91 -8.41
N SER A 116 20.47 2.39 -7.57
CA SER A 116 21.60 1.59 -7.07
C SER A 116 21.14 0.39 -6.24
N ASN A 117 20.14 0.60 -5.37
CA ASN A 117 19.58 -0.43 -4.50
C ASN A 117 18.88 -1.52 -5.31
N LEU A 118 18.11 -1.12 -6.33
CA LEU A 118 17.48 -2.04 -7.29
C LEU A 118 18.51 -2.91 -8.02
N PHE A 119 19.66 -2.34 -8.44
CA PHE A 119 20.70 -3.10 -9.12
C PHE A 119 21.33 -4.17 -8.23
N THR A 120 21.50 -3.92 -6.92
CA THR A 120 21.99 -4.93 -5.97
C THR A 120 21.14 -6.21 -6.00
N GLY A 121 19.81 -6.08 -5.92
CA GLY A 121 18.90 -7.21 -6.03
C GLY A 121 18.88 -7.81 -7.43
N LEU A 122 18.78 -6.96 -8.46
CA LEU A 122 18.62 -7.38 -9.84
C LEU A 122 19.81 -8.19 -10.36
N ASP A 123 21.03 -7.74 -10.09
CA ASP A 123 22.24 -8.41 -10.57
C ASP A 123 22.48 -9.72 -9.79
N THR A 124 22.14 -9.74 -8.49
CA THR A 124 22.11 -10.99 -7.70
C THR A 124 21.11 -11.99 -8.30
N ALA A 125 19.89 -11.56 -8.61
CA ALA A 125 18.86 -12.42 -9.19
C ALA A 125 19.28 -12.98 -10.56
N LYS A 126 19.92 -12.18 -11.41
CA LYS A 126 20.48 -12.65 -12.69
C LYS A 126 21.56 -13.70 -12.49
N GLY A 127 22.46 -13.50 -11.53
CA GLY A 127 23.50 -14.47 -11.17
C GLY A 127 22.90 -15.81 -10.74
N LEU A 128 21.90 -15.77 -9.85
CA LEU A 128 21.18 -16.96 -9.39
C LEU A 128 20.41 -17.64 -10.52
N ALA A 129 19.69 -16.88 -11.35
CA ALA A 129 18.94 -17.38 -12.48
C ALA A 129 19.85 -18.04 -13.53
N ALA A 130 21.01 -17.46 -13.81
CA ALA A 130 22.01 -18.03 -14.71
C ALA A 130 22.62 -19.31 -14.14
N ALA A 131 22.93 -19.35 -12.84
CA ALA A 131 23.49 -20.52 -12.16
C ALA A 131 22.50 -21.70 -12.12
N TRP A 132 21.21 -21.44 -11.90
CA TRP A 132 20.16 -22.47 -11.78
C TRP A 132 19.37 -22.72 -13.07
N LYS A 133 19.64 -21.97 -14.14
CA LYS A 133 18.83 -21.95 -15.38
C LYS A 133 17.35 -21.63 -15.11
N ALA A 134 17.10 -20.79 -14.11
CA ALA A 134 15.79 -20.35 -13.68
C ALA A 134 15.32 -19.12 -14.50
N THR A 135 14.00 -18.92 -14.57
CA THR A 135 13.37 -17.79 -15.27
C THR A 135 13.13 -16.59 -14.32
N HIS A 136 12.82 -15.40 -14.86
CA HIS A 136 12.54 -14.19 -14.07
C HIS A 136 11.17 -13.57 -14.44
N ALA A 137 10.39 -13.05 -13.48
CA ALA A 137 8.99 -12.59 -13.67
C ALA A 137 8.55 -11.38 -12.78
N LEU A 138 7.46 -10.70 -13.19
CA LEU A 138 6.78 -9.52 -12.55
C LEU A 138 5.44 -9.91 -11.83
N THR A 139 4.46 -9.03 -11.46
CA THR A 139 3.91 -9.13 -10.08
C THR A 139 2.49 -8.44 -9.72
N PRO A 140 1.32 -9.05 -9.22
CA PRO A 140 0.62 -9.02 -7.82
C PRO A 140 -0.66 -9.91 -7.37
N ARG A 141 -0.81 -10.47 -6.09
CA ARG A 141 -2.08 -10.92 -5.29
C ARG A 141 -1.94 -11.83 -3.99
N LEU A 142 -0.88 -11.72 -3.18
CA LEU A 142 -0.46 -12.74 -2.18
C LEU A 142 -1.45 -13.23 -1.09
N VAL A 143 -2.19 -12.33 -0.44
CA VAL A 143 -2.78 -12.58 0.89
C VAL A 143 -3.78 -13.74 0.89
N ALA A 144 -4.78 -13.72 0.01
CA ALA A 144 -5.82 -14.73 0.00
C ALA A 144 -5.29 -16.15 -0.29
N ALA A 145 -4.13 -16.27 -0.93
CA ALA A 145 -3.53 -17.57 -1.19
C ALA A 145 -2.76 -18.15 0.00
N LEU A 146 -2.22 -17.29 0.88
CA LEU A 146 -1.64 -17.73 2.14
C LEU A 146 -2.74 -18.29 3.05
N ASP A 147 -3.86 -17.56 3.17
CA ASP A 147 -5.01 -17.98 3.99
C ASP A 147 -5.59 -19.33 3.51
N ALA A 148 -5.70 -19.53 2.19
CA ALA A 148 -6.17 -20.78 1.60
C ALA A 148 -5.28 -22.00 1.93
N PHE A 149 -4.00 -21.79 2.22
CA PHE A 149 -3.09 -22.87 2.63
C PHE A 149 -3.29 -23.25 4.11
N GLU A 150 -3.54 -22.27 4.96
CA GLU A 150 -3.74 -22.48 6.40
C GLU A 150 -5.13 -23.06 6.70
N ASN A 151 -6.16 -22.71 5.92
CA ASN A 151 -7.55 -23.14 6.12
C ASN A 151 -8.19 -23.77 4.86
N PRO A 152 -7.75 -24.98 4.45
CA PRO A 152 -8.19 -25.60 3.19
C PRO A 152 -9.69 -25.91 3.10
N ALA A 153 -10.43 -25.94 4.22
CA ALA A 153 -11.85 -26.27 4.25
C ALA A 153 -12.79 -25.09 3.92
N GLN A 154 -12.34 -23.83 4.01
CA GLN A 154 -13.18 -22.64 3.75
C GLN A 154 -13.17 -22.17 2.29
N ALA A 155 -12.24 -22.63 1.47
CA ALA A 155 -12.09 -22.19 0.07
C ALA A 155 -13.08 -22.88 -0.91
N TRP A 156 -14.11 -23.55 -0.40
CA TRP A 156 -14.95 -24.49 -1.17
C TRP A 156 -16.34 -24.02 -1.58
N GLU A 157 -16.76 -22.80 -1.25
CA GLU A 157 -18.12 -22.35 -1.62
C GLU A 157 -18.13 -21.15 -2.58
N ASP A 158 -18.94 -21.34 -3.63
CA ASP A 158 -19.50 -20.41 -4.62
C ASP A 158 -18.60 -19.76 -5.69
N SER A 159 -18.51 -20.42 -6.85
CA SER A 159 -18.62 -19.78 -8.19
C SER A 159 -18.74 -20.83 -9.31
N PRO A 160 -19.88 -20.98 -10.00
CA PRO A 160 -19.98 -21.79 -11.21
C PRO A 160 -19.42 -21.05 -12.43
N GLY A 161 -18.47 -21.69 -13.13
CA GLY A 161 -17.97 -21.25 -14.44
C GLY A 161 -16.60 -20.60 -14.42
N VAL A 162 -15.52 -21.41 -14.49
CA VAL A 162 -14.17 -20.91 -14.78
C VAL A 162 -13.51 -21.81 -15.82
N SER A 163 -13.16 -21.21 -16.96
CA SER A 163 -12.36 -21.78 -18.03
C SER A 163 -10.92 -22.06 -17.58
N HIS A 164 -10.29 -23.09 -18.16
CA HIS A 164 -8.94 -23.53 -17.85
C HIS A 164 -7.91 -22.38 -17.91
N GLY A 165 -7.29 -22.04 -16.77
CA GLY A 165 -6.13 -21.14 -16.69
C GLY A 165 -6.19 -20.05 -15.61
N GLU A 166 -7.37 -19.75 -15.04
CA GLU A 166 -7.50 -18.69 -14.04
C GLU A 166 -7.28 -19.19 -12.61
N ILE A 167 -6.41 -18.49 -11.88
CA ILE A 167 -6.19 -18.67 -10.45
C ILE A 167 -7.38 -18.05 -9.70
N ALA A 168 -8.24 -18.87 -9.06
CA ALA A 168 -9.31 -18.36 -8.21
C ALA A 168 -8.74 -17.87 -6.87
N VAL A 169 -8.30 -16.61 -6.84
CA VAL A 169 -7.81 -15.92 -5.64
C VAL A 169 -8.68 -14.67 -5.43
N ALA A 170 -8.91 -14.25 -4.19
CA ALA A 170 -9.61 -13.00 -3.90
C ALA A 170 -8.61 -11.87 -3.60
N PRO A 171 -8.95 -10.60 -3.85
CA PRO A 171 -10.12 -10.12 -4.59
C PRO A 171 -10.01 -10.47 -6.08
N LYS A 172 -11.16 -10.61 -6.75
CA LYS A 172 -11.24 -10.77 -8.20
C LYS A 172 -11.07 -9.40 -8.87
N PHE A 173 -10.53 -9.38 -10.09
CA PHE A 173 -10.58 -8.17 -10.91
C PHE A 173 -12.02 -7.91 -11.38
N PRO A 174 -12.45 -6.64 -11.57
CA PRO A 174 -11.72 -5.42 -11.23
C PRO A 174 -11.81 -5.08 -9.73
N PHE A 175 -10.76 -4.45 -9.20
CA PHE A 175 -10.76 -3.89 -7.85
C PHE A 175 -10.08 -2.52 -7.81
N LEU A 176 -10.41 -1.73 -6.78
CA LEU A 176 -9.68 -0.51 -6.45
C LEU A 176 -8.67 -0.80 -5.33
N SER A 177 -7.51 -0.15 -5.38
CA SER A 177 -6.51 -0.18 -4.33
C SER A 177 -6.18 1.23 -3.88
N VAL A 178 -6.28 1.48 -2.58
CA VAL A 178 -5.69 2.64 -1.91
C VAL A 178 -4.33 2.22 -1.38
N LEU A 179 -3.26 2.75 -1.98
CA LEU A 179 -1.91 2.60 -1.44
C LEU A 179 -1.60 3.83 -0.58
N ALA A 180 -1.67 3.67 0.75
CA ALA A 180 -1.39 4.72 1.72
C ALA A 180 -0.22 4.30 2.62
N SER A 181 0.97 4.84 2.34
CA SER A 181 2.20 4.61 3.10
C SER A 181 2.91 5.92 3.46
N GLY A 182 4.08 5.84 4.08
CA GLY A 182 4.92 7.01 4.34
C GLY A 182 5.36 7.73 3.06
N GLY A 183 5.52 7.02 1.94
CA GLY A 183 6.00 7.59 0.67
C GLY A 183 4.96 7.64 -0.45
N HIS A 184 3.81 6.98 -0.30
CA HIS A 184 2.81 6.87 -1.37
C HIS A 184 1.40 7.18 -0.86
N THR A 185 0.63 7.87 -1.69
CA THR A 185 -0.83 8.00 -1.54
C THR A 185 -1.44 7.96 -2.92
N LEU A 186 -1.87 6.76 -3.34
CA LEU A 186 -2.38 6.47 -4.67
C LEU A 186 -3.74 5.79 -4.59
N LEU A 187 -4.60 6.07 -5.57
CA LEU A 187 -5.81 5.29 -5.87
C LEU A 187 -5.60 4.63 -7.23
N ILE A 188 -5.62 3.30 -7.24
CA ILE A 188 -5.28 2.49 -8.41
C ILE A 188 -6.49 1.64 -8.76
N HIS A 189 -6.91 1.67 -10.02
CA HIS A 189 -7.84 0.71 -10.56
C HIS A 189 -7.06 -0.43 -11.21
N SER A 190 -7.36 -1.66 -10.79
CA SER A 190 -6.76 -2.87 -11.35
C SER A 190 -7.85 -3.64 -12.09
N ALA A 191 -7.77 -3.65 -13.42
CA ALA A 191 -8.75 -4.31 -14.29
C ALA A 191 -8.33 -5.73 -14.69
N ALA A 192 -7.02 -6.02 -14.68
CA ALA A 192 -6.45 -7.33 -14.92
C ALA A 192 -5.04 -7.40 -14.33
N LEU A 193 -4.41 -8.57 -14.37
CA LEU A 193 -3.04 -8.81 -13.86
C LEU A 193 -1.99 -7.83 -14.40
N THR A 194 -2.19 -7.34 -15.63
CA THR A 194 -1.25 -6.45 -16.31
C THR A 194 -1.86 -5.12 -16.72
N ARG A 195 -3.11 -4.86 -16.31
CA ARG A 195 -3.85 -3.64 -16.67
C ARG A 195 -4.25 -2.90 -15.41
N HIS A 196 -3.45 -1.90 -15.09
CA HIS A 196 -3.64 -1.02 -13.95
C HIS A 196 -3.65 0.44 -14.41
N GLU A 197 -4.44 1.26 -13.73
CA GLU A 197 -4.56 2.68 -13.99
C GLU A 197 -4.48 3.44 -12.66
N VAL A 198 -3.61 4.44 -12.59
CA VAL A 198 -3.56 5.34 -11.43
C VAL A 198 -4.65 6.39 -11.61
N LEU A 199 -5.76 6.23 -10.87
CA LEU A 199 -6.88 7.16 -10.90
C LEU A 199 -6.59 8.45 -10.14
N ALA A 200 -5.83 8.33 -9.04
CA ALA A 200 -5.45 9.47 -8.21
C ALA A 200 -4.05 9.30 -7.61
N SER A 201 -3.34 10.40 -7.45
CA SER A 201 -2.12 10.49 -6.66
C SER A 201 -2.11 11.79 -5.86
N THR A 202 -1.37 11.82 -4.75
CA THR A 202 -1.05 13.09 -4.09
C THR A 202 -0.16 13.96 -4.98
N SER A 203 -0.41 15.26 -5.01
CA SER A 203 0.41 16.25 -5.72
C SER A 203 1.55 16.82 -4.87
N ASP A 204 1.55 16.55 -3.56
CA ASP A 204 2.53 17.09 -2.61
C ASP A 204 3.20 16.00 -1.76
N VAL A 205 2.76 15.81 -0.52
CA VAL A 205 3.30 14.83 0.43
C VAL A 205 2.35 13.65 0.54
N ALA A 206 2.88 12.48 0.88
CA ALA A 206 2.04 11.32 1.19
C ALA A 206 1.32 11.50 2.54
N VAL A 207 0.16 10.85 2.68
CA VAL A 207 -0.63 10.91 3.91
C VAL A 207 0.14 10.37 5.11
N GLY A 208 0.96 9.32 4.94
CA GLY A 208 1.79 8.78 6.02
C GLY A 208 2.81 9.80 6.52
N GLU A 209 3.55 10.45 5.62
CA GLU A 209 4.48 11.53 5.97
C GLU A 209 3.76 12.71 6.62
N CYS A 210 2.57 13.09 6.12
CA CYS A 210 1.76 14.14 6.73
C CYS A 210 1.39 13.81 8.18
N LEU A 211 0.91 12.59 8.44
CA LEU A 211 0.55 12.14 9.78
C LEU A 211 1.77 12.04 10.71
N ASP A 212 2.92 11.58 10.22
CA ASP A 212 4.15 11.54 11.02
C ASP A 212 4.62 12.95 11.42
N LYS A 213 4.54 13.93 10.50
CA LYS A 213 4.87 15.33 10.83
C LYS A 213 3.88 15.93 11.82
N ILE A 214 2.58 15.70 11.61
CA ILE A 214 1.53 16.14 12.54
C ILE A 214 1.73 15.52 13.93
N ALA A 215 2.11 14.25 13.99
CA ALA A 215 2.40 13.58 15.25
C ALA A 215 3.56 14.24 16.01
N ARG A 216 4.64 14.64 15.33
CA ARG A 216 5.74 15.38 15.97
C ARG A 216 5.33 16.76 16.49
N ILE A 217 4.31 17.39 15.90
CA ILE A 217 3.78 18.70 16.32
C ILE A 217 2.83 18.55 17.51
N VAL A 218 1.94 17.56 17.45
CA VAL A 218 0.81 17.42 18.37
C VAL A 218 1.15 16.59 19.59
N LEU A 219 1.96 15.54 19.46
CA LEU A 219 2.24 14.64 20.57
C LEU A 219 3.06 15.34 21.67
N PRO A 220 2.70 15.14 22.95
CA PRO A 220 3.51 15.58 24.08
C PRO A 220 4.92 14.96 24.07
N PRO A 221 5.95 15.64 24.63
CA PRO A 221 7.31 15.10 24.73
C PRO A 221 7.40 13.73 25.39
N ASP A 222 6.67 13.51 26.50
CA ASP A 222 6.62 12.22 27.21
C ASP A 222 6.15 11.07 26.31
N VAL A 223 5.19 11.34 25.41
CA VAL A 223 4.67 10.32 24.48
C VAL A 223 5.67 10.02 23.35
N LEU A 224 6.42 11.03 22.90
CA LEU A 224 7.44 10.87 21.86
C LEU A 224 8.68 10.14 22.37
N GLU A 225 9.08 10.39 23.62
CA GLU A 225 10.22 9.75 24.28
C GLU A 225 9.96 8.25 24.56
N ASP A 226 8.72 7.89 24.89
CA ASP A 226 8.29 6.49 25.09
C ASP A 226 8.13 5.68 23.78
N ALA A 227 8.29 6.32 22.62
CA ALA A 227 8.09 5.66 21.33
C ALA A 227 9.23 4.67 21.02
N SER A 228 8.89 3.38 20.87
CA SER A 228 9.85 2.32 20.56
C SER A 228 10.36 2.32 19.11
N ASN A 229 9.73 3.09 18.22
CA ASN A 229 10.13 3.23 16.81
C ASN A 229 9.65 4.56 16.23
N THR A 230 10.02 4.83 14.98
CA THR A 230 9.73 6.08 14.26
C THR A 230 8.36 6.09 13.54
N MET A 231 7.47 5.12 13.79
CA MET A 231 6.13 5.07 13.17
C MET A 231 5.14 5.97 13.93
N TYR A 232 5.37 7.29 13.87
CA TYR A 232 4.61 8.26 14.66
C TYR A 232 3.12 8.32 14.30
N GLY A 233 2.73 7.98 13.06
CA GLY A 233 1.33 7.89 12.65
C GLY A 233 0.52 6.86 13.44
N ALA A 234 1.12 5.71 13.79
CA ALA A 234 0.45 4.71 14.64
C ALA A 234 0.33 5.19 16.10
N LEU A 235 1.33 5.94 16.57
CA LEU A 235 1.30 6.57 17.88
C LEU A 235 0.25 7.68 17.96
N LEU A 236 0.08 8.45 16.89
CA LEU A 236 -0.96 9.48 16.77
C LEU A 236 -2.36 8.92 16.94
N GLU A 237 -2.65 7.78 16.31
CA GLU A 237 -3.93 7.07 16.46
C GLU A 237 -4.17 6.65 17.92
N ARG A 238 -3.19 6.00 18.55
CA ARG A 238 -3.28 5.55 19.95
C ARG A 238 -3.47 6.71 20.91
N PHE A 239 -2.81 7.82 20.64
CA PHE A 239 -2.90 9.02 21.47
C PHE A 239 -4.29 9.66 21.38
N ALA A 240 -4.85 9.76 20.16
CA ALA A 240 -6.19 10.28 19.92
C ALA A 240 -7.27 9.39 20.57
N PHE A 241 -7.12 8.06 20.49
CA PHE A 241 -8.14 7.09 20.91
C PHE A 241 -7.64 6.10 21.99
N PRO A 242 -7.40 6.57 23.23
CA PRO A 242 -6.81 5.74 24.30
C PRO A 242 -7.70 4.58 24.77
N SER A 243 -9.03 4.71 24.65
CA SER A 243 -10.00 3.66 25.03
C SER A 243 -10.25 2.63 23.92
N GLY A 244 -9.69 2.85 22.71
CA GLY A 244 -9.75 1.91 21.61
C GLY A 244 -8.86 0.70 21.90
N LYS A 245 -9.31 -0.23 22.75
CA LYS A 245 -8.65 -1.52 22.92
C LYS A 245 -8.64 -2.22 21.56
N ALA A 246 -7.47 -2.25 20.94
CA ALA A 246 -7.19 -2.92 19.69
C ALA A 246 -7.30 -4.44 19.86
N ALA A 247 -8.53 -4.95 19.92
CA ALA A 247 -8.77 -6.30 19.44
C ALA A 247 -8.84 -6.21 17.91
N GLN A 248 -7.86 -6.80 17.23
CA GLN A 248 -8.03 -7.20 15.83
C GLN A 248 -9.36 -7.92 15.74
N PRO A 249 -10.22 -7.57 14.78
CA PRO A 249 -11.47 -8.27 14.69
C PRO A 249 -11.17 -9.73 14.30
N ALA A 250 -11.90 -10.67 14.89
CA ALA A 250 -11.49 -12.09 15.03
C ALA A 250 -11.40 -12.90 13.72
N SER A 251 -11.69 -12.30 12.56
CA SER A 251 -11.59 -12.97 11.26
C SER A 251 -10.77 -12.13 10.28
N SER A 252 -9.87 -12.82 9.57
CA SER A 252 -9.11 -12.35 8.41
C SER A 252 -9.98 -12.16 7.16
N ASP A 253 -11.26 -12.54 7.23
CA ASP A 253 -12.15 -12.48 6.07
C ASP A 253 -12.46 -11.04 5.64
N PRO A 254 -12.48 -10.76 4.32
CA PRO A 254 -12.91 -9.49 3.78
C PRO A 254 -14.34 -9.16 4.22
N ARG A 255 -14.50 -8.06 4.97
CA ARG A 255 -15.82 -7.57 5.39
C ARG A 255 -16.39 -6.60 4.37
N SER A 256 -17.71 -6.61 4.23
CA SER A 256 -18.41 -5.50 3.59
C SER A 256 -18.17 -4.19 4.34
N ALA A 257 -18.25 -3.06 3.66
CA ALA A 257 -18.16 -1.74 4.30
C ALA A 257 -19.25 -1.55 5.37
N SER A 258 -20.43 -2.12 5.17
CA SER A 258 -21.53 -2.12 6.15
C SER A 258 -21.16 -2.83 7.45
N GLU A 259 -20.64 -4.06 7.38
CA GLU A 259 -20.20 -4.82 8.56
C GLU A 259 -19.07 -4.09 9.29
N TYR A 260 -18.09 -3.58 8.56
CA TYR A 260 -16.96 -2.85 9.17
C TYR A 260 -17.43 -1.58 9.90
N CYS A 261 -18.32 -0.79 9.28
CA CYS A 261 -18.88 0.41 9.91
C CYS A 261 -19.73 0.04 11.13
N HIS A 262 -20.50 -1.06 11.10
CA HIS A 262 -21.28 -1.50 12.26
C HIS A 262 -20.39 -1.94 13.45
N ASP A 263 -19.41 -2.80 13.20
CA ASP A 263 -18.54 -3.39 14.25
C ASP A 263 -17.66 -2.36 14.95
N ALA A 264 -17.23 -1.33 14.22
CA ALA A 264 -16.35 -0.28 14.72
C ALA A 264 -17.12 0.95 15.23
N ALA A 265 -18.45 1.01 15.09
CA ALA A 265 -19.25 2.16 15.49
C ALA A 265 -19.14 2.52 16.98
N SER A 266 -18.99 1.51 17.85
CA SER A 266 -18.81 1.72 19.28
C SER A 266 -17.42 2.24 19.66
N ARG A 267 -16.46 2.23 18.73
CA ARG A 267 -15.05 2.56 18.98
C ARG A 267 -14.70 4.01 18.69
N TYR A 268 -15.42 4.65 17.76
CA TYR A 268 -15.13 5.99 17.28
C TYR A 268 -16.41 6.81 17.13
N ASP A 269 -16.42 8.04 17.64
CA ASP A 269 -17.53 8.97 17.45
C ASP A 269 -17.44 9.70 16.10
N TYR A 270 -17.39 8.92 15.01
CA TYR A 270 -17.39 9.47 13.65
C TYR A 270 -18.75 9.28 12.99
N ARG A 271 -19.23 10.36 12.37
CA ARG A 271 -20.45 10.38 11.55
C ARG A 271 -20.17 11.10 10.25
N VAL A 272 -20.60 10.50 9.14
CA VAL A 272 -20.49 11.12 7.82
C VAL A 272 -21.40 12.36 7.77
N PRO A 273 -20.89 13.55 7.37
CA PRO A 273 -21.74 14.72 7.17
C PRO A 273 -22.75 14.50 6.04
N LYS A 274 -24.01 14.94 6.23
CA LYS A 274 -25.08 14.83 5.21
C LYS A 274 -24.89 15.83 4.07
N ASN A 275 -24.31 16.98 4.37
CA ASN A 275 -24.08 18.06 3.41
C ASN A 275 -22.84 18.90 3.81
N HIS A 276 -22.46 19.82 2.93
CA HIS A 276 -21.27 20.66 3.11
C HIS A 276 -21.38 21.64 4.28
N GLU A 277 -22.60 22.05 4.65
CA GLU A 277 -22.81 22.94 5.79
C GLU A 277 -22.56 22.21 7.12
N GLU A 278 -23.10 20.99 7.27
CA GLU A 278 -22.83 20.12 8.42
C GLU A 278 -21.33 19.77 8.50
N GLU A 279 -20.67 19.55 7.36
CA GLU A 279 -19.23 19.31 7.28
C GLU A 279 -18.43 20.50 7.85
N LEU A 280 -18.73 21.72 7.40
CA LEU A 280 -18.07 22.93 7.90
C LEU A 280 -18.32 23.16 9.38
N GLN A 281 -19.54 22.92 9.86
CA GLN A 281 -19.89 23.05 11.28
C GLN A 281 -19.12 22.03 12.14
N ARG A 282 -19.01 20.78 11.69
CA ARG A 282 -18.26 19.72 12.40
C ARG A 282 -16.75 19.92 12.40
N ASN A 283 -16.22 20.68 11.46
CA ASN A 283 -14.79 20.97 11.39
C ASN A 283 -14.34 21.96 12.47
N VAL A 284 -15.26 22.71 13.09
CA VAL A 284 -14.94 23.62 14.19
C VAL A 284 -14.82 22.83 15.49
N SER A 285 -13.65 22.89 16.12
CA SER A 285 -13.43 22.30 17.43
C SER A 285 -13.97 23.23 18.53
N ARG A 286 -14.19 22.67 19.72
CA ARG A 286 -14.52 23.44 20.93
C ARG A 286 -13.43 24.44 21.35
N TRP A 287 -12.23 24.31 20.79
CA TRP A 287 -11.09 25.19 21.02
C TRP A 287 -11.02 26.36 20.03
N GLY A 288 -11.95 26.42 19.07
CA GLY A 288 -12.08 27.51 18.09
C GLY A 288 -11.24 27.36 16.82
N TRP A 289 -10.36 26.36 16.72
CA TRP A 289 -9.68 26.03 15.46
C TRP A 289 -10.49 25.02 14.63
N ALA A 290 -10.20 24.96 13.33
CA ALA A 290 -10.84 24.01 12.42
C ALA A 290 -9.87 23.45 11.39
N PHE A 291 -9.96 22.15 11.12
CA PHE A 291 -9.23 21.49 10.04
C PHE A 291 -10.24 21.06 8.97
N ASN A 292 -10.13 21.68 7.79
CA ASN A 292 -10.98 21.35 6.65
C ASN A 292 -10.31 20.29 5.79
N GLN A 293 -11.12 19.55 5.02
CA GLN A 293 -10.58 18.67 3.99
C GLN A 293 -9.68 19.47 3.03
N PRO A 294 -8.51 18.92 2.65
CA PRO A 294 -7.66 19.54 1.65
C PRO A 294 -8.41 19.81 0.34
N LEU A 295 -8.02 20.88 -0.36
CA LEU A 295 -8.62 21.33 -1.63
C LEU A 295 -10.09 21.83 -1.55
N ALA A 296 -10.67 21.99 -0.35
CA ALA A 296 -12.04 22.52 -0.18
C ALA A 296 -12.24 23.98 -0.64
N LYS A 297 -11.17 24.80 -0.64
CA LYS A 297 -11.22 26.25 -0.98
C LYS A 297 -10.00 26.73 -1.79
N ALA A 298 -9.51 25.94 -2.75
CA ALA A 298 -8.46 26.44 -3.65
C ALA A 298 -9.04 27.53 -4.58
N GLY A 299 -8.30 28.62 -4.81
CA GLY A 299 -8.70 29.83 -5.55
C GLY A 299 -8.95 29.64 -7.05
N GLY A 300 -9.86 28.74 -7.41
CA GLY A 300 -10.32 28.44 -8.77
C GLY A 300 -11.63 27.64 -8.80
N GLY A 301 -12.36 27.54 -7.68
CA GLY A 301 -13.59 26.75 -7.53
C GLY A 301 -13.41 25.50 -6.66
N THR A 302 -14.52 24.87 -6.28
CA THR A 302 -14.55 23.68 -5.41
C THR A 302 -13.95 22.46 -6.12
N LYS A 303 -12.70 22.11 -5.84
CA LYS A 303 -12.03 20.90 -6.34
C LYS A 303 -12.45 19.60 -5.62
N ASN A 304 -13.45 19.64 -4.72
CA ASN A 304 -13.92 18.46 -3.97
C ASN A 304 -14.52 17.35 -4.82
N LYS A 305 -14.80 17.59 -6.11
CA LYS A 305 -15.27 16.57 -7.07
C LYS A 305 -14.16 16.04 -7.99
N SER A 306 -12.90 16.33 -7.69
CA SER A 306 -11.75 15.83 -8.45
C SER A 306 -11.07 14.68 -7.72
N LEU A 307 -10.37 13.83 -8.50
CA LEU A 307 -9.51 12.77 -7.99
C LEU A 307 -8.17 13.31 -7.43
N GLU A 308 -7.91 14.62 -7.50
CA GLU A 308 -6.68 15.22 -6.98
C GLU A 308 -6.60 15.10 -5.45
N MET A 309 -5.42 14.73 -4.94
CA MET A 309 -5.11 14.64 -3.51
C MET A 309 -3.95 15.56 -3.14
N SER A 310 -3.97 16.09 -1.92
CA SER A 310 -2.97 17.00 -1.36
C SER A 310 -3.12 16.98 0.15
N PHE A 311 -2.02 17.03 0.90
CA PHE A 311 -2.01 16.95 2.36
C PHE A 311 -1.12 18.01 3.03
N SER A 312 -0.30 18.75 2.27
CA SER A 312 0.63 19.75 2.84
C SER A 312 -0.09 20.85 3.63
N GLY A 313 -1.23 21.33 3.14
CA GLY A 313 -2.01 22.38 3.80
C GLY A 313 -2.55 21.98 5.17
N LEU A 314 -2.78 20.67 5.40
CA LEU A 314 -3.26 20.16 6.69
C LEU A 314 -2.18 20.31 7.77
N MET A 315 -0.94 19.95 7.46
CA MET A 315 0.20 20.12 8.37
C MET A 315 0.34 21.58 8.81
N THR A 316 0.33 22.52 7.85
CA THR A 316 0.41 23.95 8.15
C THR A 316 -0.79 24.44 8.99
N ALA A 317 -1.97 23.88 8.80
CA ALA A 317 -3.14 24.22 9.62
C ALA A 317 -2.93 23.79 11.08
N VAL A 318 -2.41 22.58 11.30
CA VAL A 318 -2.09 22.06 12.65
C VAL A 318 -0.99 22.88 13.31
N GLU A 319 0.10 23.19 12.59
CA GLU A 319 1.19 24.04 13.11
C GLU A 319 0.67 25.40 13.57
N ARG A 320 -0.21 26.02 12.79
CA ARG A 320 -0.82 27.32 13.14
C ARG A 320 -1.75 27.19 14.34
N ALA A 321 -2.52 26.11 14.42
CA ALA A 321 -3.36 25.83 15.58
C ALA A 321 -2.53 25.66 16.84
N VAL A 322 -1.40 24.96 16.79
CA VAL A 322 -0.49 24.83 17.93
C VAL A 322 0.17 26.16 18.29
N ARG A 323 0.69 26.89 17.29
CA ARG A 323 1.49 28.11 17.52
C ARG A 323 0.69 29.33 18.01
N TYR A 324 -0.55 29.48 17.57
CA TYR A 324 -1.30 30.72 17.80
C TYR A 324 -2.66 30.49 18.49
N GLU A 325 -3.12 31.50 19.21
CA GLU A 325 -4.46 31.48 19.82
C GLU A 325 -5.57 31.60 18.75
N HIS A 326 -6.77 31.13 19.12
CA HIS A 326 -7.98 31.28 18.30
C HIS A 326 -9.04 32.01 19.10
N HIS A 327 -9.73 32.93 18.45
CA HIS A 327 -10.83 33.65 19.08
C HIS A 327 -12.03 32.72 19.26
N GLN A 328 -12.38 32.38 20.50
CA GLN A 328 -13.40 31.35 20.80
C GLN A 328 -14.76 31.63 20.15
N SER A 329 -15.16 32.90 20.03
CA SER A 329 -16.47 33.24 19.44
C SER A 329 -16.48 33.35 17.90
N THR A 330 -15.33 33.53 17.25
CA THR A 330 -15.27 33.73 15.78
C THR A 330 -14.49 32.65 15.05
N GLY A 331 -13.76 31.79 15.79
CA GLY A 331 -12.85 30.77 15.26
C GLY A 331 -11.66 31.33 14.46
N LYS A 332 -11.46 32.65 14.47
CA LYS A 332 -10.37 33.29 13.74
C LYS A 332 -9.06 33.13 14.50
N LEU A 333 -8.04 32.66 13.79
CA LEU A 333 -6.65 32.65 14.23
C LEU A 333 -6.24 34.08 14.63
N THR A 334 -5.78 34.26 15.86
CA THR A 334 -5.11 35.48 16.28
C THR A 334 -3.63 35.38 15.88
N LYS A 335 -2.93 36.50 15.67
CA LYS A 335 -1.47 36.47 15.45
C LYS A 335 -0.69 36.47 16.77
N ILE A 336 -1.36 36.08 17.87
CA ILE A 336 -0.78 36.03 19.21
C ILE A 336 -0.27 34.60 19.41
N GLU A 337 1.03 34.47 19.66
CA GLU A 337 1.65 33.17 19.91
C GLU A 337 1.24 32.66 21.30
N ARG A 338 0.93 31.36 21.38
CA ARG A 338 0.65 30.68 22.65
C ARG A 338 1.81 29.78 23.04
N SER A 339 2.03 29.67 24.35
CA SER A 339 3.03 28.76 24.91
C SER A 339 2.64 27.30 24.63
N ALA A 340 3.63 26.44 24.37
CA ALA A 340 3.40 25.00 24.17
C ALA A 340 2.81 24.31 25.43
N GLN A 341 3.05 24.88 26.61
CA GLN A 341 2.49 24.44 27.90
C GLN A 341 1.01 24.84 28.06
N ALA A 342 0.53 25.81 27.27
CA ALA A 342 -0.88 26.24 27.29
C ALA A 342 -1.81 25.24 26.60
N ILE A 343 -1.26 24.31 25.80
CA ILE A 343 -2.06 23.32 25.06
C ILE A 343 -2.25 22.10 25.95
N SER A 344 -3.49 21.92 26.42
CA SER A 344 -3.86 20.77 27.24
C SER A 344 -3.69 19.46 26.47
N ARG A 345 -3.50 18.36 27.20
CA ARG A 345 -3.44 17.02 26.60
C ARG A 345 -4.73 16.67 25.86
N GLU A 346 -5.87 17.18 26.32
CA GLU A 346 -7.17 17.01 25.69
C GLU A 346 -7.27 17.75 24.36
N GLU A 347 -6.81 18.99 24.29
CA GLU A 347 -6.74 19.75 23.04
C GLU A 347 -5.82 19.06 22.01
N ARG A 348 -4.68 18.52 22.46
CA ARG A 348 -3.78 17.73 21.59
C ARG A 348 -4.47 16.49 21.04
N ARG A 349 -5.30 15.81 21.83
CA ARG A 349 -6.08 14.65 21.35
C ARG A 349 -7.08 15.06 20.29
N ASP A 350 -7.82 16.14 20.51
CA ASP A 350 -8.77 16.67 19.54
C ASP A 350 -8.04 17.06 18.23
N MET A 351 -6.84 17.66 18.31
CA MET A 351 -6.04 17.97 17.12
C MET A 351 -5.61 16.72 16.35
N ALA A 352 -5.19 15.67 17.05
CA ALA A 352 -4.81 14.39 16.45
C ALA A 352 -6.01 13.74 15.74
N GLU A 353 -7.17 13.70 16.39
CA GLU A 353 -8.41 13.19 15.80
C GLU A 353 -8.86 14.01 14.58
N PHE A 354 -9.00 15.33 14.72
CA PHE A 354 -9.51 16.19 13.64
C PHE A 354 -8.59 16.18 12.42
N SER A 355 -7.27 16.12 12.63
CA SER A 355 -6.31 16.03 11.53
C SER A 355 -6.38 14.69 10.80
N MET A 356 -6.40 13.57 11.54
CA MET A 356 -6.64 12.24 10.94
C MET A 356 -7.97 12.19 10.18
N ARG A 357 -9.05 12.72 10.78
CA ARG A 357 -10.37 12.78 10.13
C ARG A 357 -10.30 13.53 8.80
N ALA A 358 -9.75 14.75 8.79
CA ALA A 358 -9.65 15.55 7.58
C ALA A 358 -8.83 14.84 6.48
N ALA A 359 -7.73 14.17 6.84
CA ALA A 359 -6.92 13.40 5.90
C ALA A 359 -7.65 12.16 5.36
N PHE A 360 -8.32 11.40 6.21
CA PHE A 360 -9.00 10.16 5.84
C PHE A 360 -10.29 10.38 5.08
N GLU A 361 -11.06 11.41 5.43
CA GLU A 361 -12.23 11.81 4.65
C GLU A 361 -11.84 12.25 3.24
N HIS A 362 -10.71 12.94 3.10
CA HIS A 362 -10.18 13.35 1.80
C HIS A 362 -9.94 12.14 0.90
N ILE A 363 -9.25 11.13 1.41
CA ILE A 363 -9.00 9.86 0.69
C ILE A 363 -10.32 9.14 0.39
N ALA A 364 -11.18 8.97 1.41
CA ALA A 364 -12.44 8.26 1.26
C ALA A 364 -13.37 8.90 0.22
N ALA A 365 -13.39 10.23 0.14
CA ALA A 365 -14.14 10.94 -0.90
C ALA A 365 -13.64 10.58 -2.31
N ARG A 366 -12.32 10.41 -2.52
CA ARG A 366 -11.77 10.01 -3.83
C ARG A 366 -12.07 8.55 -4.16
N VAL A 367 -12.09 7.67 -3.16
CA VAL A 367 -12.53 6.28 -3.34
C VAL A 367 -13.99 6.25 -3.81
N VAL A 368 -14.88 7.01 -3.15
CA VAL A 368 -16.28 7.12 -3.57
C VAL A 368 -16.41 7.68 -5.00
N LEU A 369 -15.67 8.75 -5.33
CA LEU A 369 -15.66 9.31 -6.68
C LEU A 369 -15.17 8.28 -7.72
N ALA A 370 -14.12 7.52 -7.41
CA ALA A 370 -13.61 6.49 -8.31
C ALA A 370 -14.60 5.34 -8.51
N LEU A 371 -15.32 4.91 -7.46
CA LEU A 371 -16.34 3.87 -7.59
C LEU A 371 -17.52 4.31 -8.48
N GLN A 372 -17.82 5.61 -8.53
CA GLN A 372 -18.87 6.15 -9.42
C GLN A 372 -18.50 6.01 -10.90
N SER A 373 -17.23 6.21 -11.25
CA SER A 373 -16.75 6.06 -12.64
C SER A 373 -16.31 4.64 -12.97
N THR A 374 -15.86 3.90 -11.97
CA THR A 374 -15.16 2.62 -12.11
C THR A 374 -15.68 1.64 -11.05
N PRO A 375 -16.84 1.00 -11.31
CA PRO A 375 -17.43 0.06 -10.37
C PRO A 375 -16.47 -1.08 -10.03
N ALA A 376 -16.34 -1.38 -8.75
CA ALA A 376 -15.51 -2.45 -8.23
C ALA A 376 -16.20 -3.11 -7.03
N GLU A 377 -16.10 -4.43 -6.92
CA GLU A 377 -16.64 -5.20 -5.79
C GLU A 377 -15.79 -5.10 -4.54
N SER A 378 -14.55 -4.63 -4.67
CA SER A 378 -13.58 -4.63 -3.58
C SER A 378 -12.69 -3.40 -3.61
N VAL A 379 -12.42 -2.87 -2.43
CA VAL A 379 -11.42 -1.82 -2.18
C VAL A 379 -10.35 -2.39 -1.27
N ILE A 380 -9.13 -2.47 -1.79
CA ILE A 380 -7.95 -2.89 -1.05
C ILE A 380 -7.34 -1.67 -0.38
N VAL A 381 -7.08 -1.73 0.93
CA VAL A 381 -6.36 -0.68 1.65
C VAL A 381 -4.98 -1.21 2.03
N ALA A 382 -3.95 -0.81 1.28
CA ALA A 382 -2.58 -1.27 1.44
C ALA A 382 -1.65 -0.16 1.96
N GLY A 383 -0.47 -0.56 2.43
CA GLY A 383 0.55 0.32 2.99
C GLY A 383 0.39 0.56 4.49
N GLY A 384 1.40 1.19 5.10
CA GLY A 384 1.47 1.38 6.56
C GLY A 384 0.28 2.13 7.16
N VAL A 385 -0.29 3.11 6.45
CA VAL A 385 -1.47 3.85 6.91
C VAL A 385 -2.73 2.99 6.79
N GLY A 386 -2.74 1.98 5.93
CA GLY A 386 -3.77 0.95 5.92
C GLY A 386 -3.87 0.16 7.22
N ALA A 387 -2.85 0.17 8.09
CA ALA A 387 -2.92 -0.41 9.44
C ALA A 387 -3.78 0.41 10.42
N ASN A 388 -4.07 1.68 10.12
CA ASN A 388 -4.84 2.58 10.97
C ASN A 388 -6.32 2.18 10.98
N PHE A 389 -6.85 1.84 12.16
CA PHE A 389 -8.22 1.36 12.30
C PHE A 389 -9.24 2.49 12.11
N TYR A 390 -8.90 3.71 12.52
CA TYR A 390 -9.74 4.88 12.30
C TYR A 390 -9.89 5.20 10.80
N PHE A 391 -8.81 5.08 10.00
CA PHE A 391 -8.87 5.24 8.55
C PHE A 391 -9.84 4.25 7.91
N ARG A 392 -9.69 2.96 8.23
CA ARG A 392 -10.57 1.90 7.73
C ARG A 392 -12.04 2.18 8.09
N TYR A 393 -12.29 2.66 9.31
CA TYR A 393 -13.62 3.00 9.79
C TYR A 393 -14.23 4.20 9.05
N VAL A 394 -13.48 5.30 8.90
CA VAL A 394 -13.91 6.48 8.13
C VAL A 394 -14.22 6.10 6.70
N LEU A 395 -13.35 5.29 6.06
CA LEU A 395 -13.57 4.79 4.71
C LEU A 395 -14.85 3.96 4.61
N ALA A 396 -15.04 2.99 5.51
CA ALA A 396 -16.22 2.13 5.55
C ALA A 396 -17.51 2.94 5.67
N CYS A 397 -17.59 3.84 6.64
CA CYS A 397 -18.79 4.63 6.86
C CYS A 397 -19.05 5.60 5.69
N LYS A 398 -18.00 6.14 5.07
CA LYS A 398 -18.16 6.96 3.85
C LYS A 398 -18.70 6.12 2.70
N LEU A 399 -18.21 4.91 2.47
CA LEU A 399 -18.75 4.00 1.45
C LEU A 399 -20.24 3.69 1.70
N VAL A 400 -20.60 3.33 2.93
CA VAL A 400 -21.99 3.05 3.33
C VAL A 400 -22.90 4.26 3.06
N ALA A 401 -22.49 5.46 3.48
CA ALA A 401 -23.26 6.68 3.29
C ALA A 401 -23.49 7.05 1.82
N HIS A 402 -22.66 6.52 0.91
CA HIS A 402 -22.74 6.76 -0.53
C HIS A 402 -23.29 5.56 -1.32
N GLY A 403 -23.89 4.56 -0.65
CA GLY A 403 -24.55 3.42 -1.29
C GLY A 403 -23.61 2.27 -1.66
N TYR A 404 -22.37 2.28 -1.17
CA TYR A 404 -21.36 1.24 -1.41
C TYR A 404 -21.16 0.33 -0.20
N GLY A 405 -22.23 0.05 0.54
CA GLY A 405 -22.19 -0.76 1.76
C GLY A 405 -21.72 -2.20 1.51
N ASP A 406 -22.02 -2.75 0.33
CA ASP A 406 -21.68 -4.13 -0.04
C ASP A 406 -20.25 -4.28 -0.57
N VAL A 407 -19.53 -3.18 -0.79
CA VAL A 407 -18.13 -3.22 -1.25
C VAL A 407 -17.27 -3.87 -0.18
N ARG A 408 -16.49 -4.87 -0.56
CA ARG A 408 -15.58 -5.57 0.36
C ARG A 408 -14.33 -4.74 0.62
N LEU A 409 -14.04 -4.49 1.89
CA LEU A 409 -12.80 -3.87 2.35
C LEU A 409 -11.77 -4.96 2.64
N VAL A 410 -10.71 -4.99 1.84
CA VAL A 410 -9.59 -5.94 2.01
C VAL A 410 -8.42 -5.18 2.57
N VAL A 411 -7.91 -5.60 3.73
CA VAL A 411 -6.73 -4.98 4.35
C VAL A 411 -5.69 -6.04 4.63
N PRO A 412 -4.53 -6.03 3.94
CA PRO A 412 -3.48 -6.99 4.20
C PRO A 412 -2.97 -6.90 5.66
N PRO A 413 -2.46 -8.00 6.22
CA PRO A 413 -1.76 -7.97 7.50
C PRO A 413 -0.62 -6.94 7.50
N PRO A 414 -0.37 -6.22 8.60
CA PRO A 414 0.64 -5.15 8.64
C PRO A 414 2.03 -5.57 8.16
N HIS A 415 2.47 -6.80 8.48
CA HIS A 415 3.77 -7.33 8.07
C HIS A 415 3.87 -7.61 6.56
N LEU A 416 2.75 -7.66 5.84
CA LEU A 416 2.69 -7.76 4.38
C LEU A 416 2.42 -6.41 3.69
N CYS A 417 2.16 -5.34 4.46
CA CYS A 417 1.94 -3.98 3.94
C CYS A 417 3.23 -3.17 3.73
N SER A 418 4.31 -3.50 4.45
CA SER A 418 5.65 -2.93 4.20
C SER A 418 6.35 -3.65 3.05
N ASP A 419 7.36 -3.04 2.44
CA ASP A 419 8.17 -3.69 1.40
C ASP A 419 8.74 -5.03 1.90
N ASN A 420 8.46 -6.11 1.15
CA ASN A 420 8.85 -7.46 1.52
C ASN A 420 8.98 -8.37 0.29
N ALA A 421 9.81 -9.40 0.39
CA ALA A 421 10.00 -10.32 -0.74
C ALA A 421 8.86 -11.33 -0.91
N ALA A 422 8.02 -11.54 0.11
CA ALA A 422 6.87 -12.45 -0.02
C ALA A 422 5.87 -11.91 -1.05
N MET A 423 5.59 -10.60 -1.03
CA MET A 423 4.78 -9.98 -2.08
C MET A 423 5.43 -10.21 -3.43
N ILE A 424 6.74 -9.99 -3.61
CA ILE A 424 7.44 -10.19 -4.89
C ILE A 424 7.37 -11.65 -5.39
N ALA A 425 7.46 -12.63 -4.48
CA ALA A 425 7.41 -14.05 -4.84
C ALA A 425 6.08 -14.47 -5.48
N TRP A 426 4.97 -14.08 -4.84
CA TRP A 426 3.62 -14.48 -5.28
C TRP A 426 3.27 -13.89 -6.63
N THR A 427 3.57 -12.62 -6.70
CA THR A 427 3.30 -11.65 -7.72
C THR A 427 4.13 -12.21 -8.92
N GLY A 428 5.41 -12.59 -8.71
CA GLY A 428 6.26 -13.32 -9.66
C GLY A 428 5.62 -14.59 -10.20
N THR A 429 4.96 -15.35 -9.32
CA THR A 429 4.29 -16.60 -9.67
C THR A 429 3.13 -16.37 -10.62
N GLU A 430 2.30 -15.36 -10.38
CA GLU A 430 1.16 -15.07 -11.25
C GLU A 430 1.60 -14.65 -12.65
N MET A 431 2.59 -13.77 -12.77
CA MET A 431 3.11 -13.41 -14.09
C MET A 431 3.80 -14.57 -14.78
N PHE A 432 4.55 -15.39 -14.03
CA PHE A 432 5.19 -16.58 -14.58
C PHE A 432 4.14 -17.56 -15.13
N ARG A 433 3.04 -17.79 -14.40
CA ARG A 433 1.91 -18.62 -14.83
C ARG A 433 1.18 -18.01 -16.03
N ALA A 434 1.08 -16.68 -16.10
CA ALA A 434 0.57 -15.94 -17.26
C ALA A 434 1.55 -15.92 -18.46
N GLY A 435 2.73 -16.53 -18.34
CA GLY A 435 3.72 -16.66 -19.41
C GLY A 435 4.66 -15.46 -19.56
N HIS A 436 4.62 -14.49 -18.65
CA HIS A 436 5.52 -13.35 -18.66
C HIS A 436 6.88 -13.71 -18.07
N ARG A 437 7.93 -13.37 -18.81
CA ARG A 437 9.33 -13.60 -18.40
C ARG A 437 10.20 -12.45 -18.86
N ASP A 438 11.18 -12.08 -18.06
CA ASP A 438 12.19 -11.08 -18.41
C ASP A 438 13.44 -11.74 -19.01
N ASN A 439 14.09 -11.02 -19.93
CA ASN A 439 15.38 -11.39 -20.50
C ASN A 439 16.52 -10.98 -19.55
N PHE A 440 17.70 -11.62 -19.67
CA PHE A 440 18.87 -11.27 -18.84
C PHE A 440 19.41 -9.84 -19.04
N ASN A 441 19.01 -9.14 -20.11
CA ASN A 441 19.45 -7.77 -20.41
C ASN A 441 18.64 -6.67 -19.74
N ILE A 442 17.63 -7.00 -18.93
CA ILE A 442 16.82 -5.99 -18.23
C ILE A 442 17.66 -5.14 -17.26
N ARG A 443 17.19 -3.93 -17.02
CA ARG A 443 17.81 -2.95 -16.12
C ARG A 443 16.78 -2.45 -15.11
N ALA A 444 17.28 -1.96 -13.98
CA ALA A 444 16.47 -1.29 -12.97
C ALA A 444 15.80 -0.04 -13.58
N ILE A 445 14.57 0.24 -13.17
CA ILE A 445 13.80 1.41 -13.61
C ILE A 445 13.47 2.23 -12.37
N ARG A 446 13.98 3.47 -12.31
CA ARG A 446 13.82 4.31 -11.13
C ARG A 446 12.37 4.78 -10.98
N LYS A 447 11.79 5.25 -12.08
CA LYS A 447 10.41 5.74 -12.16
C LYS A 447 9.65 4.86 -13.14
N TRP A 448 8.86 3.94 -12.61
CA TRP A 448 8.08 3.00 -13.41
C TRP A 448 6.59 3.21 -13.16
N PRO A 449 5.89 3.89 -14.09
CA PRO A 449 4.44 4.01 -14.03
C PRO A 449 3.78 2.62 -14.15
N LEU A 450 2.78 2.34 -13.31
CA LEU A 450 2.15 1.03 -13.22
C LEU A 450 1.31 0.69 -14.47
N ASP A 451 0.79 1.71 -15.16
CA ASP A 451 0.12 1.61 -16.46
C ASP A 451 1.10 1.22 -17.60
N MET A 452 2.40 1.34 -17.37
CA MET A 452 3.47 0.94 -18.30
C MET A 452 4.15 -0.38 -17.89
N LEU A 453 3.45 -1.28 -17.18
CA LEU A 453 4.03 -2.52 -16.65
C LEU A 453 4.67 -3.41 -17.73
N LEU A 454 4.03 -3.58 -18.89
CA LEU A 454 4.55 -4.41 -19.98
C LEU A 454 5.37 -3.63 -21.00
N SER A 455 5.43 -2.31 -20.88
CA SER A 455 6.11 -1.42 -21.84
C SER A 455 6.84 -0.32 -21.07
N PRO A 456 7.86 -0.69 -20.27
CA PRO A 456 8.55 0.26 -19.41
C PRO A 456 9.19 1.39 -20.21
N PRO A 457 9.24 2.61 -19.66
CA PRO A 457 9.86 3.74 -20.33
C PRO A 457 11.35 3.46 -20.58
N VAL A 458 11.82 3.79 -21.78
CA VAL A 458 13.24 3.72 -22.13
C VAL A 458 13.92 4.95 -21.54
N GLU A 459 14.65 4.80 -20.43
CA GLU A 459 15.27 5.92 -19.69
C GLU A 459 16.41 6.66 -20.45
N TRP A 460 16.57 6.49 -21.77
CA TRP A 460 17.72 7.01 -22.55
C TRP A 460 17.37 7.94 -23.72
N THR A 461 16.17 8.53 -23.75
CA THR A 461 15.84 9.62 -24.67
C THR A 461 15.60 10.92 -23.92
N THR A 462 16.66 11.50 -23.36
CA THR A 462 16.92 12.95 -23.23
C THR A 462 18.28 13.17 -22.58
#